data_AF-A0A0E0E1V4-F1
#
_entry.id   AF-A0A0E0E1V4-F1
#
_cell.length_a   1.000
_cell.length_b   1.000
_cell.length_c   1.000
_cell.angle_alpha   90.00
_cell.angle_beta   90.00
_cell.angle_gamma   90.00
#
_symmetry.space_group_name_H-M   'P 1'
#
loop_
_entity.id
_entity.type
_entity.pdbx_description
1 polymer ?
#
loop_
_entity_poly.entity_id
_entity_poly.type
_entity_poly.pdbx_seq_one_letter_code
_entity_poly.pdbx_strand_id
1 'polypeptide(L)'
;MVRRADSEAPSRGRGVGGGGGGGKVLVHMPSSEVVTSYEVLERRLRELGWERYLNDPCLLQFHQRSTVHLISVPRDFSRLKLVHMYDVVVKTRNVFEVRDAATTAAPP
;
A
#
# COMPACT_ATOMS: atom_id res chain seq x y z
N MET A 1 -45.86 17.93 -26.87
CA MET A 1 -45.71 16.70 -26.07
C MET A 1 -44.37 16.06 -26.41
N VAL A 2 -43.30 16.46 -25.72
CA VAL A 2 -42.02 15.74 -25.71
C VAL A 2 -41.43 15.93 -24.31
N ARG A 3 -41.59 14.91 -23.48
CA ARG A 3 -40.95 14.82 -22.17
C ARG A 3 -39.48 14.49 -22.42
N ARG A 4 -38.56 15.39 -22.07
CA ARG A 4 -37.17 14.99 -21.81
C ARG A 4 -36.97 15.07 -20.32
N ALA A 5 -36.76 13.90 -19.72
CA ALA A 5 -36.42 13.74 -18.33
C ALA A 5 -35.03 14.34 -18.10
N ASP A 6 -34.99 15.33 -17.23
CA ASP A 6 -33.80 15.70 -16.48
C ASP A 6 -33.53 14.53 -15.50
N SER A 7 -32.36 13.91 -15.64
CA SER A 7 -31.90 12.87 -14.71
C SER A 7 -30.59 13.34 -14.08
N GLU A 8 -30.73 14.21 -13.09
CA GLU A 8 -29.73 14.50 -12.07
C GLU A 8 -29.36 13.19 -11.33
N ALA A 9 -28.11 12.74 -11.47
CA ALA A 9 -27.61 11.57 -10.75
C ALA A 9 -27.23 11.97 -9.32
N PRO A 10 -27.65 11.20 -8.29
CA PRO A 10 -27.43 11.56 -6.91
C PRO A 10 -25.96 11.42 -6.55
N SER A 11 -25.41 12.50 -5.99
CA SER A 11 -24.16 12.50 -5.24
C SER A 11 -24.32 11.63 -4.00
N ARG A 12 -23.69 10.45 -3.96
CA ARG A 12 -23.59 9.63 -2.74
C ARG A 12 -22.44 8.64 -2.81
N GLY A 13 -21.40 8.94 -2.05
CA GLY A 13 -20.29 8.04 -1.82
C GLY A 13 -19.04 8.74 -1.30
N ARG A 14 -19.17 9.70 -0.37
CA ARG A 14 -18.04 10.08 0.47
C ARG A 14 -17.68 8.83 1.28
N GLY A 15 -16.67 8.11 0.81
CA GLY A 15 -16.07 7.01 1.57
C GLY A 15 -15.57 7.58 2.89
N VAL A 16 -16.39 7.42 3.93
CA VAL A 16 -15.99 7.58 5.31
C VAL A 16 -15.07 6.40 5.62
N GLY A 17 -13.79 6.56 5.32
CA GLY A 17 -12.75 5.79 5.99
C GLY A 17 -12.44 6.51 7.29
N GLY A 18 -12.86 5.93 8.43
CA GLY A 18 -12.53 6.39 9.77
C GLY A 18 -11.01 6.61 9.92
N GLY A 19 -10.52 7.58 10.69
CA GLY A 19 -11.03 8.04 11.98
C GLY A 19 -9.88 7.88 12.98
N GLY A 20 -9.20 8.99 13.31
CA GLY A 20 -8.38 9.16 14.52
C GLY A 20 -6.98 8.51 14.54
N GLY A 21 -5.94 9.36 14.59
CA GLY A 21 -4.67 9.08 15.26
C GLY A 21 -3.71 8.11 14.57
N GLY A 22 -2.87 8.61 13.68
CA GLY A 22 -1.74 7.86 13.12
C GLY A 22 -2.00 7.27 11.74
N GLY A 23 -1.11 7.55 10.79
CA GLY A 23 -1.08 6.83 9.50
C GLY A 23 -0.86 5.33 9.70
N LYS A 24 -1.00 4.52 8.66
CA LYS A 24 -0.59 3.10 8.72
C LYS A 24 0.80 2.97 8.13
N VAL A 25 1.65 2.14 8.73
CA VAL A 25 3.02 1.89 8.26
C VAL A 25 3.24 0.41 8.02
N LEU A 26 4.03 0.11 7.01
CA LEU A 26 4.50 -1.24 6.73
C LEU A 26 5.82 -1.45 7.49
N VAL A 27 5.95 -2.56 8.20
CA VAL A 27 7.12 -2.87 9.04
C VAL A 27 7.66 -4.24 8.63
N HIS A 28 8.97 -4.33 8.43
CA HIS A 28 9.66 -5.60 8.24
C HIS A 28 9.89 -6.26 9.60
N MET A 29 9.25 -7.41 9.84
CA MET A 29 9.21 -8.04 11.17
C MET A 29 10.59 -8.49 11.66
N PRO A 30 11.43 -9.20 10.87
CA PRO A 30 12.72 -9.68 11.35
C PRO A 30 13.68 -8.57 11.80
N SER A 31 13.64 -7.40 11.17
CA SER A 31 14.52 -6.28 11.51
C SER A 31 13.84 -5.15 12.29
N SER A 32 12.52 -5.26 12.53
CA SER A 32 11.69 -4.18 13.06
C SER A 32 11.86 -2.84 12.33
N GLU A 33 12.21 -2.86 11.03
CA GLU A 33 12.45 -1.66 10.24
C GLU A 33 11.13 -1.18 9.62
N VAL A 34 10.78 0.08 9.85
CA VAL A 34 9.64 0.72 9.19
C VAL A 34 10.01 1.02 7.73
N VAL A 35 9.16 0.62 6.81
CA VAL A 35 9.32 0.91 5.38
C VAL A 35 8.90 2.36 5.13
N THR A 36 9.88 3.23 4.93
CA THR A 36 9.68 4.67 4.70
C THR A 36 9.84 5.08 3.24
N SER A 37 10.33 4.19 2.37
CA SER A 37 10.51 4.44 0.95
C SER A 37 10.54 3.13 0.14
N TYR A 38 10.48 3.24 -1.19
CA TYR A 38 10.57 2.06 -2.06
C TYR A 38 11.97 1.45 -2.11
N GLU A 39 13.02 2.21 -1.85
CA GLU A 39 14.39 1.67 -1.73
C GLU A 39 14.48 0.71 -0.53
N VAL A 40 13.88 1.07 0.60
CA VAL A 40 13.80 0.21 1.80
C VAL A 40 12.98 -1.05 1.49
N LEU A 41 11.79 -0.88 0.89
CA LEU A 41 10.93 -2.00 0.52
C LEU A 41 11.65 -2.97 -0.44
N GLU A 42 12.27 -2.44 -1.49
CA GLU A 42 12.98 -3.22 -2.50
C GLU A 42 14.16 -3.99 -1.91
N ARG A 43 14.96 -3.36 -1.03
CA ARG A 43 16.06 -4.04 -0.35
C ARG A 43 15.54 -5.25 0.44
N ARG A 44 14.48 -5.07 1.24
CA ARG A 44 13.89 -6.15 2.03
C ARG A 44 13.24 -7.23 1.18
N LEU A 45 12.57 -6.85 0.10
CA LEU A 45 12.01 -7.79 -0.87
C LEU A 45 13.10 -8.62 -1.57
N ARG A 46 14.24 -8.01 -1.92
CA ARG A 46 15.39 -8.70 -2.53
C ARG A 46 15.99 -9.76 -1.61
N GLU A 47 16.07 -9.50 -0.31
CA GLU A 47 16.50 -10.49 0.70
C GLU A 47 15.59 -11.75 0.69
N LEU A 48 14.34 -11.61 0.24
CA LEU A 48 13.35 -12.69 0.10
C LEU A 48 13.27 -13.28 -1.33
N GLY A 49 14.18 -12.89 -2.23
CA GLY A 49 14.23 -13.37 -3.62
C GLY A 49 13.23 -12.72 -4.58
N TRP A 50 12.73 -11.52 -4.24
CA TRP A 50 11.92 -10.70 -5.14
C TRP A 50 12.78 -9.77 -5.98
N GLU A 51 12.44 -9.60 -7.24
CA GLU A 51 13.14 -8.76 -8.19
C GLU A 51 12.18 -7.79 -8.88
N ARG A 52 12.69 -6.66 -9.40
CA ARG A 52 11.87 -5.74 -10.22
C ARG A 52 11.41 -6.49 -11.48
N TYR A 53 10.10 -6.47 -11.74
CA TYR A 53 9.50 -7.25 -12.82
C TYR A 53 9.38 -6.46 -14.12
N LEU A 54 8.78 -5.26 -14.07
CA LEU A 54 8.51 -4.41 -15.23
C LEU A 54 8.78 -2.94 -14.92
N ASN A 55 9.17 -2.19 -15.95
CA ASN A 55 9.31 -0.75 -15.89
C ASN A 55 8.05 -0.08 -16.48
N ASP A 56 6.93 -0.24 -15.78
CA ASP A 56 5.71 0.50 -16.07
C ASP A 56 5.87 1.97 -15.58
N PRO A 57 5.52 3.00 -16.38
CA PRO A 57 5.70 4.38 -15.98
C PRO A 57 4.82 4.81 -14.79
N CYS A 58 3.71 4.11 -14.55
CA CYS A 58 2.73 4.41 -13.51
C CYS A 58 2.89 3.53 -12.25
N LEU A 59 3.49 2.35 -12.39
CA LEU A 59 3.62 1.35 -11.32
C LEU A 59 5.08 0.94 -11.07
N LEU A 60 5.33 0.50 -9.84
CA LEU A 60 6.52 -0.26 -9.48
C LEU A 60 6.09 -1.68 -9.15
N GLN A 61 6.69 -2.67 -9.81
CA GLN A 61 6.28 -4.06 -9.67
C GLN A 61 7.45 -4.97 -9.29
N PHE A 62 7.18 -5.91 -8.40
CA PHE A 62 8.13 -6.91 -7.93
C PHE A 62 7.59 -8.31 -8.16
N HIS A 63 8.42 -9.20 -8.69
CA HIS A 63 8.09 -10.60 -8.92
C HIS A 63 9.04 -11.51 -8.14
N GLN A 64 8.50 -12.55 -7.50
CA GLN A 64 9.31 -13.55 -6.84
C GLN A 64 9.54 -14.72 -7.80
N ARG A 65 10.79 -14.88 -8.28
CA ARG A 65 11.13 -15.82 -9.37
C ARG A 65 10.72 -17.27 -9.15
N SER A 66 10.61 -17.70 -7.89
CA SER A 66 10.22 -19.06 -7.51
C SER A 66 8.71 -19.27 -7.39
N THR A 67 7.90 -18.22 -7.60
CA THR A 67 6.44 -18.27 -7.44
C THR A 67 5.75 -17.50 -8.57
N VAL A 68 4.42 -17.51 -8.58
CA VAL A 68 3.60 -16.68 -9.50
C VAL A 68 3.25 -15.31 -8.90
N HIS A 69 3.79 -14.96 -7.73
CA HIS A 69 3.38 -13.76 -7.03
C HIS A 69 4.01 -12.49 -7.61
N LEU A 70 3.17 -11.47 -7.78
CA LEU A 70 3.53 -10.16 -8.31
C LEU A 70 3.00 -9.06 -7.39
N ILE A 71 3.85 -8.32 -6.70
CA ILE A 71 3.46 -7.14 -5.92
C ILE A 71 3.42 -5.94 -6.87
N SER A 72 2.34 -5.16 -6.85
CA SER A 72 2.20 -3.94 -7.63
C SER A 72 1.89 -2.74 -6.73
N VAL A 73 2.75 -1.72 -6.75
CA VAL A 73 2.60 -0.51 -5.96
C VAL A 73 2.68 0.74 -6.84
N PRO A 74 2.09 1.88 -6.44
CA PRO A 74 2.21 3.15 -7.14
C PRO A 74 3.68 3.57 -7.22
N ARG A 75 4.09 4.26 -8.28
CA ARG A 75 5.49 4.71 -8.38
C ARG A 75 5.90 5.78 -7.36
N ASP A 76 4.93 6.56 -6.91
CA ASP A 76 5.08 7.56 -5.84
C ASP A 76 4.70 6.93 -4.49
N PHE A 77 5.65 6.95 -3.55
CA PHE A 77 5.49 6.34 -2.22
C PHE A 77 4.41 7.02 -1.39
N SER A 78 4.17 8.32 -1.58
CA SER A 78 3.10 9.05 -0.88
C SER A 78 1.70 8.52 -1.21
N ARG A 79 1.57 7.82 -2.35
CA ARG A 79 0.32 7.19 -2.81
C ARG A 79 0.18 5.76 -2.32
N LEU A 80 1.12 5.24 -1.53
CA LEU A 80 1.05 3.90 -0.97
C LEU A 80 -0.13 3.78 0.02
N LYS A 81 -1.12 2.96 -0.33
CA LYS A 81 -2.33 2.74 0.45
C LYS A 81 -2.32 1.40 1.16
N LEU A 82 -3.21 1.23 2.13
CA LEU A 82 -3.42 -0.03 2.86
C LEU A 82 -3.57 -1.25 1.95
N VAL A 83 -4.32 -1.12 0.85
CA VAL A 83 -4.51 -2.22 -0.11
C VAL A 83 -3.19 -2.71 -0.72
N HIS A 84 -2.21 -1.81 -0.90
CA HIS A 84 -0.88 -2.14 -1.40
C HIS A 84 -0.01 -2.73 -0.30
N MET A 85 -0.10 -2.18 0.92
CA MET A 85 0.63 -2.70 2.08
C MET A 85 0.22 -4.14 2.42
N TYR A 86 -1.09 -4.42 2.46
CA TYR A 86 -1.59 -5.77 2.72
C TYR A 86 -1.27 -6.75 1.59
N ASP A 87 -1.19 -6.28 0.34
CA ASP A 87 -0.72 -7.11 -0.77
C ASP A 87 0.72 -7.60 -0.54
N VAL A 88 1.60 -6.72 -0.05
CA VAL A 88 2.97 -7.09 0.37
C VAL A 88 2.93 -8.13 1.49
N VAL A 89 2.16 -7.87 2.56
CA VAL A 89 2.07 -8.77 3.73
C VAL A 89 1.66 -10.19 3.31
N VAL A 90 0.59 -10.30 2.53
CA VAL A 90 0.07 -11.60 2.09
C VAL A 90 1.07 -12.32 1.20
N LYS A 91 1.65 -11.62 0.21
CA LYS A 91 2.57 -12.24 -0.76
C LYS A 91 3.92 -12.62 -0.16
N THR A 92 4.32 -11.96 0.92
CA THR A 92 5.57 -12.25 1.66
C THR A 92 5.36 -13.20 2.83
N ARG A 93 4.19 -13.82 2.98
CA ARG A 93 3.85 -14.76 4.07
C ARG A 93 4.06 -14.13 5.46
N ASN A 94 3.62 -12.90 5.64
CA ASN A 94 3.67 -12.15 6.91
C ASN A 94 5.09 -11.84 7.42
N VAL A 95 6.11 -11.83 6.54
CA VAL A 95 7.43 -11.26 6.87
C VAL A 95 7.33 -9.75 7.12
N PHE A 96 6.32 -9.11 6.54
CA PHE A 96 5.93 -7.74 6.86
C PHE A 96 4.62 -7.71 7.65
N GLU A 97 4.41 -6.61 8.37
CA GLU A 97 3.19 -6.31 9.11
C GLU A 97 2.75 -4.86 8.84
N VAL A 98 1.44 -4.60 8.85
CA VAL A 98 0.89 -3.25 8.85
C VAL A 98 0.59 -2.83 10.29
N ARG A 99 1.19 -1.74 10.76
CA ARG A 99 1.01 -1.19 12.10
C ARG A 99 0.44 0.22 12.06
N ASP A 100 -0.13 0.64 13.18
CA ASP A 100 -0.44 2.05 13.42
C ASP A 100 0.86 2.85 13.56
N ALA A 101 0.98 3.95 12.82
CA ALA A 101 2.00 4.94 13.07
C ALA A 101 1.67 5.59 14.40
N ALA A 102 2.55 5.45 15.38
CA ALA A 102 2.35 6.12 16.66
C ALA A 102 2.14 7.62 16.40
N THR A 103 0.97 8.15 16.76
CA THR A 103 0.86 9.58 17.07
C THR A 103 1.74 9.78 18.28
N THR A 104 2.89 10.44 18.11
CA THR A 104 3.65 10.99 19.24
C THR A 104 2.72 11.96 19.96
N ALA A 105 2.02 11.48 20.99
CA ALA A 105 1.45 12.31 22.03
C ALA A 105 2.56 12.53 23.04
N ALA A 106 3.08 13.76 23.12
CA ALA A 106 4.00 14.16 24.17
C ALA A 106 3.33 13.96 25.54
N PRO A 107 4.05 13.47 26.57
CA PRO A 107 3.48 13.38 27.91
C PRO A 107 3.31 14.79 28.51
N PRO A 108 2.30 14.99 29.40
CA PRO A 108 2.12 16.23 30.14
C PRO A 108 3.23 16.47 31.17
#